data_AF-R4KUB8-F1
#
_entry.id   AF-R4KUB8-F1
#
_cell.length_a   1.000
_cell.length_b   1.000
_cell.length_c   1.000
_cell.angle_alpha   90.00
_cell.angle_beta   90.00
_cell.angle_gamma   90.00
#
_symmetry.space_group_name_H-M   'P 1'
#
loop_
_entity.id
_entity.type
_entity.pdbx_description
1 polymer ?
#
loop_
_entity_poly.entity_id
_entity_poly.type
_entity_poly.pdbx_seq_one_letter_code
_entity_poly.pdbx_strand_id
1 'polypeptide(L)'
;MNITLVQAKYKPFETIFCPLSPEEFKKLRKAGIVAKRKRIYHMVLHYRDIMVECPVQLDSKKPVGIVLPAFKLPYRRYPVFVYLYAIALYLSGKSMRTAARETAEKFGVPKFSHSTISRTLNALTLKIDELITLCPPRAKADYSTPATLPGQPTPVMRPRWSDSRKQAAPYLLNVLAPLFSSSEYGSILAYQYFKKYDRLLL
;
A
#
# COMPACT_ATOMS: atom_id res chain seq x y z
N MET A 1 -3.32 -13.65 -4.62
CA MET A 1 -2.22 -13.89 -3.67
C MET A 1 -1.58 -12.53 -3.43
N ASN A 2 -0.86 -12.34 -2.35
CA ASN A 2 -0.29 -11.05 -2.03
C ASN A 2 0.60 -11.44 -0.88
N ILE A 3 1.89 -11.53 -1.16
CA ILE A 3 2.85 -12.00 -0.20
C ILE A 3 3.47 -10.77 0.43
N THR A 4 3.11 -10.54 1.68
CA THR A 4 3.82 -9.64 2.59
C THR A 4 4.54 -10.53 3.59
N LEU A 5 5.83 -10.27 3.81
CA LEU A 5 6.59 -10.94 4.85
C LEU A 5 5.97 -10.61 6.21
N VAL A 6 5.63 -11.66 6.95
CA VAL A 6 5.46 -11.61 8.40
C VAL A 6 6.70 -12.31 8.96
N GLN A 7 7.60 -11.57 9.61
CA GLN A 7 8.69 -12.19 10.37
C GLN A 7 8.12 -12.87 11.61
N ALA A 8 7.77 -14.14 11.48
CA ALA A 8 7.66 -15.08 12.60
C ALA A 8 7.72 -16.49 12.01
N LYS A 9 8.38 -17.43 12.70
CA LYS A 9 8.23 -18.88 12.46
C LYS A 9 6.73 -19.20 12.57
N TYR A 10 6.02 -19.22 11.43
CA TYR A 10 4.55 -19.24 11.42
C TYR A 10 4.07 -20.68 11.62
N LYS A 11 3.71 -20.99 12.88
CA LYS A 11 2.96 -22.20 13.20
C LYS A 11 1.60 -22.15 12.48
N PRO A 12 1.05 -23.29 12.04
CA PRO A 12 -0.33 -23.35 11.60
C PRO A 12 -1.23 -22.96 12.78
N PHE A 13 -2.50 -22.63 12.51
CA PHE A 13 -3.51 -22.21 13.49
C PHE A 13 -3.55 -20.68 13.72
N GLU A 14 -4.24 -19.97 12.82
CA GLU A 14 -5.46 -19.21 13.16
C GLU A 14 -6.02 -18.49 11.91
N THR A 15 -7.28 -18.78 11.58
CA THR A 15 -8.05 -18.18 10.45
C THR A 15 -8.59 -16.79 10.79
N ILE A 16 -8.33 -16.31 12.01
CA ILE A 16 -8.87 -15.07 12.57
C ILE A 16 -7.70 -14.20 13.03
N PHE A 17 -7.55 -13.02 12.43
CA PHE A 17 -6.49 -12.06 12.75
C PHE A 17 -7.07 -10.84 13.47
N CYS A 18 -6.48 -10.44 14.61
CA CYS A 18 -6.80 -9.21 15.31
C CYS A 18 -5.53 -8.33 15.38
N PRO A 19 -5.59 -7.03 15.02
CA PRO A 19 -4.42 -6.15 15.05
C PRO A 19 -3.94 -5.81 16.46
N LEU A 20 -4.74 -6.11 17.49
CA LEU A 20 -4.34 -5.99 18.89
C LEU A 20 -4.15 -7.38 19.49
N SER A 21 -3.15 -7.51 20.36
CA SER A 21 -3.01 -8.72 21.18
C SER A 21 -4.24 -8.91 22.09
N PRO A 22 -4.53 -10.13 22.55
CA PRO A 22 -5.60 -10.37 23.52
C PRO A 22 -5.46 -9.52 24.80
N GLU A 23 -4.24 -9.31 25.29
CA GLU A 23 -3.93 -8.49 26.45
C GLU A 23 -4.20 -7.00 26.19
N GLU A 24 -3.70 -6.48 25.06
CA GLU A 24 -3.90 -5.09 24.64
C GLU A 24 -5.38 -4.77 24.46
N PHE A 25 -6.12 -5.67 23.79
CA PHE A 25 -7.56 -5.53 23.61
C PHE A 25 -8.30 -5.49 24.96
N LYS A 26 -7.95 -6.39 25.89
CA LYS A 26 -8.55 -6.40 27.24
C LYS A 26 -8.25 -5.10 27.99
N LYS A 27 -7.02 -4.58 27.91
CA LYS A 27 -6.60 -3.34 28.56
C LYS A 27 -7.37 -2.13 28.01
N LEU A 28 -7.39 -1.96 26.69
CA LEU A 28 -8.09 -0.86 26.03
C LEU A 28 -9.61 -0.93 26.24
N ARG A 29 -10.16 -2.14 26.31
CA ARG A 29 -11.58 -2.34 26.61
C ARG A 29 -11.92 -1.92 28.03
N LYS A 30 -11.09 -2.28 29.03
CA LYS A 30 -11.27 -1.83 30.42
C LYS A 30 -11.20 -0.30 30.53
N ALA A 31 -10.36 0.33 29.72
CA ALA A 31 -10.26 1.79 29.65
C ALA A 31 -11.42 2.48 28.89
N GLY A 32 -12.37 1.72 28.33
CA GLY A 32 -13.48 2.28 27.55
C GLY A 32 -13.09 2.84 26.18
N ILE A 33 -11.84 2.61 25.74
CA ILE A 33 -11.28 3.11 24.47
C ILE A 33 -11.75 2.27 23.28
N VAL A 34 -11.98 0.97 23.49
CA VAL A 34 -12.47 0.07 22.43
C VAL A 34 -13.75 -0.65 22.85
N ALA A 35 -14.63 -0.87 21.87
CA ALA A 35 -15.90 -1.55 22.08
C ALA A 35 -15.73 -3.05 22.35
N LYS A 36 -16.72 -3.65 23.04
CA LYS A 36 -16.79 -5.10 23.23
C LYS A 36 -16.96 -5.85 21.90
N ARG A 37 -17.78 -5.32 20.99
CA ARG A 37 -18.01 -5.89 19.67
C ARG A 37 -16.91 -5.43 18.71
N LYS A 38 -16.27 -6.39 18.05
CA LYS A 38 -15.32 -6.14 16.96
C LYS A 38 -16.06 -6.13 15.62
N ARG A 39 -15.52 -5.43 14.63
CA ARG A 39 -15.97 -5.53 13.23
C ARG A 39 -15.20 -6.64 12.56
N ILE A 40 -15.90 -7.56 11.90
CA ILE A 40 -15.27 -8.68 11.21
C ILE A 40 -15.24 -8.37 9.72
N TYR A 41 -14.07 -8.52 9.11
CA TYR A 41 -13.89 -8.40 7.67
C TYR A 41 -13.43 -9.73 7.09
N HIS A 42 -14.13 -10.23 6.09
CA HIS A 42 -13.72 -11.40 5.33
C HIS A 42 -12.76 -10.97 4.22
N MET A 43 -11.66 -11.69 4.05
CA MET A 43 -10.70 -11.42 2.98
C MET A 43 -9.97 -12.67 2.53
N VAL A 44 -9.50 -12.66 1.28
CA VAL A 44 -8.66 -13.73 0.74
C VAL A 44 -7.21 -13.28 0.82
N LEU A 45 -6.42 -13.91 1.69
CA LEU A 45 -4.97 -13.69 1.82
C LEU A 45 -4.25 -15.03 1.58
N HIS A 46 -3.21 -15.03 0.74
CA HIS A 46 -2.48 -16.27 0.40
C HIS A 46 -3.36 -17.46 -0.04
N TYR A 47 -4.39 -17.20 -0.85
CA TYR A 47 -5.36 -18.22 -1.31
C TYR A 47 -6.21 -18.85 -0.20
N ARG A 48 -6.22 -18.24 0.99
CA ARG A 48 -7.07 -18.65 2.11
C ARG A 48 -8.05 -17.54 2.44
N ASP A 49 -9.29 -17.94 2.69
CA ASP A 49 -10.25 -17.06 3.35
C ASP A 49 -9.81 -16.88 4.80
N ILE A 50 -9.56 -15.63 5.18
CA ILE A 50 -9.26 -15.24 6.53
C ILE A 50 -10.31 -14.23 7.00
N MET A 51 -10.55 -14.22 8.30
CA MET A 51 -11.36 -13.23 8.98
C MET A 51 -10.44 -12.28 9.74
N VAL A 52 -10.68 -10.98 9.60
CA VAL A 52 -9.97 -9.95 10.36
C VAL A 52 -10.93 -9.32 11.33
N GLU A 53 -10.67 -9.53 12.62
CA GLU A 53 -11.35 -8.88 13.72
C GLU A 53 -10.72 -7.52 14.01
N CYS A 54 -11.47 -6.45 13.76
CA CYS A 54 -11.01 -5.09 13.92
C CYS A 54 -11.68 -4.46 15.15
N PRO A 55 -10.91 -4.11 16.19
CA PRO A 55 -11.40 -3.35 17.34
C PRO A 55 -12.02 -2.03 16.90
N VAL A 56 -13.16 -1.67 17.50
CA VAL A 56 -13.85 -0.40 17.23
C VAL A 56 -13.44 0.59 18.30
N GLN A 57 -12.83 1.70 17.92
CA GLN A 57 -12.48 2.79 18.81
C GLN A 57 -13.72 3.58 19.20
N LEU A 58 -13.78 3.92 20.49
CA LEU A 58 -14.83 4.70 21.10
C LEU A 58 -14.30 6.08 21.52
N ASP A 59 -15.11 7.09 21.33
CA ASP A 59 -15.02 8.38 22.02
C ASP A 59 -16.34 8.58 22.77
N SER A 60 -16.27 8.78 24.07
CA SER A 60 -17.46 9.06 24.89
C SER A 60 -18.59 8.04 24.66
N LYS A 61 -18.21 6.75 24.53
CA LYS A 61 -19.07 5.58 24.21
C LYS A 61 -19.65 5.53 22.78
N LYS A 62 -19.34 6.49 21.91
CA LYS A 62 -19.72 6.49 20.49
C LYS A 62 -18.60 5.90 19.64
N PRO A 63 -18.89 5.01 18.67
CA PRO A 63 -17.90 4.54 17.71
C PRO A 63 -17.36 5.71 16.87
N VAL A 64 -16.04 5.91 16.89
CA VAL A 64 -15.36 6.96 16.11
C VAL A 64 -14.37 6.41 15.10
N GLY A 65 -13.92 5.17 15.27
CA GLY A 65 -12.92 4.59 14.38
C GLY A 65 -12.86 3.07 14.46
N ILE A 66 -12.10 2.48 13.54
CA ILE A 66 -11.81 1.05 13.53
C ILE A 66 -10.29 0.89 13.46
N VAL A 67 -9.73 0.14 14.41
CA VAL A 67 -8.33 -0.26 14.37
C VAL A 67 -8.22 -1.39 13.35
N LEU A 68 -7.70 -1.04 12.18
CA LEU A 68 -7.55 -1.93 11.04
C LEU A 68 -6.06 -2.27 10.86
N PRO A 69 -5.70 -3.51 10.51
CA PRO A 69 -4.32 -3.81 10.19
C PRO A 69 -3.86 -2.97 9.00
N ALA A 70 -2.65 -2.41 9.02
CA ALA A 70 -2.17 -1.52 7.97
C ALA A 70 -2.17 -2.16 6.57
N PHE A 71 -2.06 -3.48 6.48
CA PHE A 71 -2.15 -4.21 5.20
C PHE A 71 -3.58 -4.29 4.63
N LYS A 72 -4.61 -4.03 5.44
CA LYS A 72 -6.01 -3.97 5.02
C LYS A 72 -6.46 -2.53 4.94
N LEU A 73 -6.89 -2.12 3.75
CA LEU A 73 -7.62 -0.86 3.55
C LEU A 73 -9.09 -1.17 3.23
N PRO A 74 -10.07 -0.36 3.68
CA PRO A 74 -11.47 -0.52 3.30
C PRO A 74 -11.61 -0.55 1.76
N TYR A 75 -12.52 -1.39 1.24
CA TYR A 75 -12.82 -1.51 -0.20
C TYR A 75 -11.66 -1.87 -1.15
N ARG A 76 -10.49 -2.25 -0.62
CA ARG A 76 -9.37 -2.79 -1.42
C ARG A 76 -9.28 -4.31 -1.31
N ARG A 77 -9.16 -4.94 -2.48
CA ARG A 77 -9.06 -6.40 -2.65
C ARG A 77 -7.67 -6.93 -2.34
N TYR A 78 -6.66 -6.10 -2.52
CA TYR A 78 -5.25 -6.46 -2.40
C TYR A 78 -4.58 -5.57 -1.36
N PRO A 79 -3.51 -6.03 -0.70
CA PRO A 79 -2.60 -5.14 0.02
C PRO A 79 -2.05 -4.00 -0.84
N VAL A 80 -1.75 -2.89 -0.17
CA VAL A 80 -1.33 -1.62 -0.80
C VAL A 80 -0.09 -1.79 -1.68
N PHE A 81 0.91 -2.55 -1.23
CA PHE A 81 2.17 -2.73 -1.96
C PHE A 81 2.00 -3.40 -3.33
N VAL A 82 0.94 -4.19 -3.55
CA VAL A 82 0.68 -4.78 -4.88
C VAL A 82 0.21 -3.75 -5.89
N TYR A 83 -0.60 -2.79 -5.46
CA TYR A 83 -0.95 -1.67 -6.33
C TYR A 83 0.28 -0.83 -6.65
N LEU A 84 1.10 -0.54 -5.65
CA LEU A 84 2.32 0.27 -5.80
C LEU A 84 3.36 -0.42 -6.69
N TYR A 85 3.55 -1.74 -6.56
CA TYR A 85 4.46 -2.50 -7.41
C TYR A 85 4.03 -2.46 -8.89
N ALA A 86 2.73 -2.57 -9.17
CA ALA A 86 2.23 -2.47 -10.53
C ALA A 86 2.49 -1.08 -11.16
N ILE A 87 2.45 -0.02 -10.34
CA ILE A 87 2.86 1.32 -10.77
C ILE A 87 4.37 1.36 -11.07
N ALA A 88 5.21 0.82 -10.20
CA ALA A 88 6.65 0.77 -10.42
C ALA A 88 7.01 0.08 -11.75
N LEU A 89 6.39 -1.07 -12.05
CA LEU A 89 6.56 -1.76 -13.33
C LEU A 89 6.09 -0.93 -14.53
N TYR A 90 4.96 -0.24 -14.40
CA TYR A 90 4.45 0.60 -15.47
C TYR A 90 5.39 1.78 -15.76
N LEU A 91 5.89 2.43 -14.71
CA LEU A 91 6.80 3.56 -14.81
C LEU A 91 8.18 3.15 -15.33
N SER A 92 8.65 1.93 -15.06
CA SER A 92 9.90 1.39 -15.61
C SER A 92 9.81 0.96 -17.09
N GLY A 93 8.66 1.19 -17.75
CA GLY A 93 8.52 1.05 -19.21
C GLY A 93 7.52 0.01 -19.68
N LYS A 94 7.04 -0.88 -18.81
CA LYS A 94 6.06 -1.91 -19.19
C LYS A 94 4.73 -1.26 -19.57
N SER A 95 4.02 -1.85 -20.54
CA SER A 95 2.62 -1.46 -20.80
C SER A 95 1.74 -1.76 -19.57
N MET A 96 0.61 -1.05 -19.38
CA MET A 96 -0.27 -1.36 -18.25
C MET A 96 -0.78 -2.81 -18.28
N ARG A 97 -1.01 -3.40 -19.46
CA ARG A 97 -1.43 -4.80 -19.58
C ARG A 97 -0.32 -5.74 -19.12
N THR A 98 0.90 -5.49 -19.57
CA THR A 98 2.08 -6.28 -19.18
C THR A 98 2.36 -6.15 -17.69
N ALA A 99 2.37 -4.93 -17.15
CA ALA A 99 2.57 -4.68 -15.72
C ALA A 99 1.48 -5.35 -14.87
N ALA A 100 0.22 -5.32 -15.32
CA ALA A 100 -0.88 -5.99 -14.64
C ALA A 100 -0.70 -7.51 -14.63
N ARG A 101 -0.30 -8.11 -15.77
CA ARG A 101 0.00 -9.54 -15.89
C ARG A 101 1.17 -9.95 -14.99
N GLU A 102 2.30 -9.25 -15.07
CA GLU A 102 3.49 -9.54 -14.24
C GLU A 102 3.18 -9.38 -12.74
N THR A 103 2.37 -8.37 -12.37
CA THR A 103 1.88 -8.22 -10.99
C THR A 103 0.97 -9.39 -10.60
N ALA A 104 0.06 -9.79 -11.49
CA ALA A 104 -0.83 -10.92 -11.29
C ALA A 104 -0.08 -12.23 -11.09
N GLU A 105 0.98 -12.48 -11.83
CA GLU A 105 1.84 -13.66 -11.71
C GLU A 105 2.67 -13.60 -10.42
N LYS A 106 3.45 -12.51 -10.22
CA LYS A 106 4.35 -12.35 -9.07
C LYS A 106 3.63 -12.52 -7.74
N PHE A 107 2.44 -11.95 -7.63
CA PHE A 107 1.65 -12.03 -6.41
C PHE A 107 0.48 -12.98 -6.58
N GLY A 108 0.36 -13.81 -7.60
CA GLY A 108 -0.78 -14.72 -7.81
C GLY A 108 -2.17 -14.06 -7.64
N VAL A 109 -2.34 -12.80 -8.08
CA VAL A 109 -3.63 -12.07 -8.13
C VAL A 109 -4.24 -12.17 -9.53
N PRO A 110 -4.82 -13.30 -9.95
CA PRO A 110 -5.20 -13.52 -11.35
C PRO A 110 -6.23 -12.52 -11.90
N LYS A 111 -6.97 -11.83 -11.02
CA LYS A 111 -7.98 -10.83 -11.39
C LYS A 111 -7.45 -9.38 -11.36
N PHE A 112 -6.14 -9.16 -11.28
CA PHE A 112 -5.55 -7.81 -11.27
C PHE A 112 -5.58 -7.19 -12.66
N SER A 113 -6.24 -6.04 -12.79
CA SER A 113 -6.52 -5.42 -14.09
C SER A 113 -5.63 -4.22 -14.39
N HIS A 114 -5.37 -3.97 -15.67
CA HIS A 114 -4.70 -2.74 -16.12
C HIS A 114 -5.47 -1.45 -15.75
N SER A 115 -6.81 -1.50 -15.65
CA SER A 115 -7.62 -0.37 -15.18
C SER A 115 -7.36 -0.01 -13.71
N THR A 116 -6.85 -0.97 -12.92
CA THR A 116 -6.39 -0.72 -11.56
C THR A 116 -5.11 0.13 -11.56
N ILE A 117 -4.17 -0.13 -12.48
CA ILE A 117 -2.95 0.66 -12.64
C ILE A 117 -3.27 2.11 -12.98
N SER A 118 -4.16 2.33 -13.95
CA SER A 118 -4.58 3.68 -14.35
C SER A 118 -5.17 4.48 -13.17
N ARG A 119 -6.11 3.89 -12.42
CA ARG A 119 -6.74 4.53 -11.26
C ARG A 119 -5.74 4.80 -10.14
N THR A 120 -4.86 3.84 -9.83
CA THR A 120 -3.82 4.00 -8.81
C THR A 120 -2.82 5.08 -9.19
N LEU A 121 -2.40 5.15 -10.46
CA LEU A 121 -1.47 6.17 -10.92
C LEU A 121 -2.07 7.57 -10.79
N ASN A 122 -3.34 7.75 -11.13
CA ASN A 122 -4.05 9.02 -10.94
C ASN A 122 -4.07 9.41 -9.46
N ALA A 123 -4.44 8.48 -8.58
CA ALA A 123 -4.47 8.73 -7.14
C ALA A 123 -3.11 9.14 -6.57
N LEU A 124 -2.02 8.51 -7.02
CA LEU A 124 -0.66 8.86 -6.62
C LEU A 124 -0.20 10.20 -7.19
N THR A 125 -0.56 10.51 -8.44
CA THR A 125 -0.22 11.79 -9.09
C THR A 125 -0.86 12.96 -8.32
N LEU A 126 -2.09 12.79 -7.83
CA LEU A 126 -2.77 13.80 -7.00
C LEU A 126 -2.14 13.99 -5.60
N LYS A 127 -1.30 13.06 -5.15
CA LYS A 127 -0.66 13.06 -3.83
C LYS A 127 0.84 13.30 -3.91
N ILE A 128 1.32 13.81 -5.06
CA ILE A 128 2.75 13.89 -5.36
C ILE A 128 3.49 14.81 -4.39
N ASP A 129 2.95 15.98 -4.09
CA ASP A 129 3.59 16.97 -3.19
C ASP A 129 3.73 16.43 -1.76
N GLU A 130 2.73 15.69 -1.31
CA GLU A 130 2.75 15.05 -0.01
C GLU A 130 3.75 13.90 0.06
N LEU A 131 3.88 13.14 -1.04
CA LEU A 131 4.90 12.11 -1.18
C LEU A 131 6.31 12.72 -1.26
N ILE A 132 6.48 13.88 -1.90
CA ILE A 132 7.73 14.67 -1.91
C ILE A 132 8.11 15.06 -0.48
N THR A 133 7.15 15.57 0.27
CA THR A 133 7.35 15.97 1.66
C THR A 133 7.61 14.77 2.58
N LEU A 134 7.15 13.57 2.24
CA LEU A 134 7.35 12.35 3.03
C LEU A 134 8.69 11.67 2.71
N CYS A 135 9.10 11.66 1.44
CA CYS A 135 10.30 10.98 0.96
C CYS A 135 11.21 11.94 0.16
N PRO A 136 11.73 13.01 0.78
CA PRO A 136 12.41 14.08 0.07
C PRO A 136 13.51 13.54 -0.85
N PRO A 137 13.63 14.10 -2.08
CA PRO A 137 14.62 13.64 -3.03
C PRO A 137 16.03 13.83 -2.44
N ARG A 138 16.87 12.80 -2.58
CA ARG A 138 18.23 12.77 -1.99
C ARG A 138 19.21 13.78 -2.61
N ALA A 139 18.82 14.46 -3.68
CA ALA A 139 19.50 15.61 -4.25
C ALA A 139 18.45 16.58 -4.84
N LYS A 140 18.78 17.87 -4.90
CA LYS A 140 18.06 18.85 -5.73
C LYS A 140 18.22 18.47 -7.21
N ALA A 141 17.51 17.44 -7.64
CA ALA A 141 17.37 17.13 -9.05
C ALA A 141 16.29 18.08 -9.56
N ASP A 142 16.70 19.08 -10.33
CA ASP A 142 15.80 19.75 -11.24
C ASP A 142 15.03 18.66 -12.00
N TYR A 143 13.70 18.72 -11.97
CA TYR A 143 12.81 17.75 -12.61
C TYR A 143 13.04 17.62 -14.14
N SER A 144 13.99 18.38 -14.68
CA SER A 144 14.43 18.42 -16.08
C SER A 144 15.60 17.48 -16.40
N THR A 145 16.24 16.83 -15.43
CA THR A 145 17.40 15.96 -15.72
C THR A 145 17.35 14.64 -14.93
N PRO A 146 17.34 13.47 -15.59
CA PRO A 146 17.36 12.19 -14.89
C PRO A 146 18.76 11.93 -14.35
N ALA A 147 19.00 12.34 -13.09
CA ALA A 147 20.14 11.89 -12.31
C ALA A 147 19.98 10.39 -12.06
N THR A 148 20.48 9.60 -13.00
CA THR A 148 20.38 8.15 -13.02
C THR A 148 21.49 7.61 -12.12
N LEU A 149 21.14 7.10 -10.94
CA LEU A 149 22.06 6.24 -10.20
C LEU A 149 22.29 4.96 -11.05
N PRO A 150 23.55 4.50 -11.21
CA PRO A 150 23.85 3.32 -12.01
C PRO A 150 23.05 2.12 -11.50
N GLY A 151 22.24 1.53 -12.38
CA GLY A 151 21.38 0.38 -12.07
C GLY A 151 19.92 0.69 -11.70
N GLN A 152 19.50 1.96 -11.62
CA GLN A 152 18.08 2.28 -11.42
C GLN A 152 17.29 2.34 -12.74
N PRO A 153 16.07 1.79 -12.80
CA PRO A 153 15.22 1.87 -13.98
C PRO A 153 14.87 3.33 -14.24
N THR A 154 15.14 3.80 -15.46
CA THR A 154 14.74 5.13 -15.92
C THR A 154 13.24 5.15 -16.24
N PRO A 155 12.52 6.22 -15.88
CA PRO A 155 11.11 6.33 -16.18
C PRO A 155 10.92 6.47 -17.70
N VAL A 156 10.13 5.58 -18.30
CA VAL A 156 9.81 5.68 -19.72
C VAL A 156 8.67 6.68 -19.91
N MET A 157 9.02 7.86 -20.41
CA MET A 157 8.04 8.90 -20.73
C MET A 157 7.15 8.48 -21.88
N ARG A 158 5.85 8.70 -21.73
CA ARG A 158 4.85 8.37 -22.77
C ARG A 158 4.27 9.65 -23.37
N PRO A 159 4.14 9.75 -24.70
CA PRO A 159 3.69 10.98 -25.37
C PRO A 159 2.33 11.51 -24.90
N ARG A 160 1.40 10.58 -24.58
CA ARG A 160 0.01 10.90 -24.21
C ARG A 160 -0.20 11.22 -22.72
N TRP A 161 0.86 11.36 -21.94
CA TRP A 161 0.73 11.75 -20.54
C TRP A 161 0.46 13.25 -20.40
N SER A 162 -0.37 13.62 -19.43
CA SER A 162 -0.49 15.01 -18.99
C SER A 162 0.84 15.48 -18.42
N ASP A 163 1.09 16.79 -18.43
CA ASP A 163 2.35 17.34 -17.94
C ASP A 163 2.54 17.08 -16.44
N SER A 164 1.46 17.12 -15.66
CA SER A 164 1.45 16.69 -14.26
C SER A 164 1.95 15.25 -14.07
N ARG A 165 1.57 14.34 -14.97
CA ARG A 165 2.01 12.94 -14.91
C ARG A 165 3.46 12.79 -15.37
N LYS A 166 3.90 13.56 -16.38
CA LYS A 166 5.30 13.58 -16.81
C LYS A 166 6.22 14.07 -15.68
N GLN A 167 5.80 15.10 -14.94
CA GLN A 167 6.54 15.64 -13.80
C GLN A 167 6.55 14.68 -12.60
N ALA A 168 5.43 14.03 -12.30
CA ALA A 168 5.34 13.10 -11.16
C ALA A 168 6.06 11.77 -11.39
N ALA A 169 6.13 11.29 -12.64
CA ALA A 169 6.58 9.94 -12.96
C ALA A 169 8.02 9.60 -12.51
N PRO A 170 9.05 10.46 -12.71
CA PRO A 170 10.40 10.18 -12.23
C PRO A 170 10.47 10.06 -10.72
N TYR A 171 9.78 10.97 -10.01
CA TYR A 171 9.75 10.96 -8.56
C TYR A 171 9.02 9.72 -8.02
N LEU A 172 7.85 9.39 -8.59
CA LEU A 172 7.12 8.19 -8.23
C LEU A 172 7.94 6.93 -8.48
N LEU A 173 8.69 6.84 -9.58
CA LEU A 173 9.56 5.69 -9.82
C LEU A 173 10.68 5.59 -8.78
N ASN A 174 11.30 6.71 -8.41
CA ASN A 174 12.35 6.72 -7.39
C ASN A 174 11.82 6.28 -6.01
N VAL A 175 10.65 6.78 -5.59
CA VAL A 175 10.00 6.37 -4.35
C VAL A 175 9.61 4.91 -4.38
N LEU A 176 9.12 4.40 -5.51
CA LEU A 176 8.60 3.04 -5.62
C LEU A 176 9.64 1.99 -6.01
N ALA A 177 10.82 2.38 -6.51
CA ALA A 177 11.89 1.47 -6.92
C ALA A 177 12.30 0.44 -5.84
N PRO A 178 12.34 0.76 -4.54
CA PRO A 178 12.64 -0.23 -3.49
C PRO A 178 11.66 -1.42 -3.46
N LEU A 179 10.46 -1.30 -4.03
CA LEU A 179 9.50 -2.41 -4.15
C LEU A 179 9.98 -3.54 -5.05
N PHE A 180 10.96 -3.30 -5.93
CA PHE A 180 11.57 -4.38 -6.70
C PHE A 180 12.35 -5.34 -5.80
N SER A 181 12.94 -4.83 -4.71
CA SER A 181 13.73 -5.61 -3.75
C SER A 181 12.93 -6.08 -2.54
N SER A 182 11.99 -5.28 -2.03
CA SER A 182 11.19 -5.66 -0.85
C SER A 182 9.74 -5.16 -0.93
N SER A 183 8.78 -6.08 -0.80
CA SER A 183 7.35 -5.73 -0.74
C SER A 183 6.95 -5.03 0.56
N GLU A 184 7.70 -5.24 1.64
CA GLU A 184 7.47 -4.59 2.94
C GLU A 184 7.56 -3.07 2.85
N TYR A 185 8.44 -2.56 1.99
CA TYR A 185 8.62 -1.14 1.77
C TYR A 185 7.30 -0.42 1.42
N GLY A 186 6.45 -1.04 0.59
CA GLY A 186 5.17 -0.43 0.21
C GLY A 186 4.19 -0.32 1.37
N SER A 187 4.21 -1.28 2.29
CA SER A 187 3.41 -1.25 3.52
C SER A 187 3.92 -0.17 4.47
N ILE A 188 5.24 -0.05 4.61
CA ILE A 188 5.89 0.99 5.43
C ILE A 188 5.57 2.38 4.88
N LEU A 189 5.70 2.58 3.57
CA LEU A 189 5.38 3.86 2.91
C LEU A 189 3.92 4.27 3.15
N ALA A 190 2.99 3.34 2.97
CA ALA A 190 1.57 3.61 3.23
C ALA A 190 1.29 3.93 4.70
N TYR A 191 1.96 3.25 5.63
CA TYR A 191 1.85 3.52 7.06
C TYR A 191 2.42 4.89 7.44
N GLN A 192 3.60 5.24 6.94
CA GLN A 192 4.22 6.54 7.16
C GLN A 192 3.35 7.68 6.62
N TYR A 193 2.78 7.49 5.44
CA TYR A 193 1.85 8.44 4.84
C TYR A 193 0.60 8.63 5.72
N PHE A 194 0.01 7.53 6.19
CA PHE A 194 -1.13 7.58 7.12
C PHE A 194 -0.77 8.29 8.42
N LYS A 195 0.38 7.99 9.03
CA LYS A 195 0.82 8.64 10.28
C LYS A 195 1.04 10.14 10.13
N LYS A 196 1.44 10.61 8.94
CA LYS A 196 1.70 12.04 8.69
C LYS A 196 0.45 12.82 8.32
N TYR A 197 -0.45 12.23 7.53
CA TYR A 197 -1.58 12.94 6.93
C TYR A 197 -2.96 12.46 7.39
N ASP A 198 -3.01 11.49 8.31
CA ASP A 198 -4.22 10.83 8.83
C ASP A 198 -5.18 10.32 7.73
N ARG A 199 -4.60 9.95 6.59
CA ARG A 199 -5.35 9.55 5.39
C ARG A 199 -4.63 8.45 4.62
N LEU A 200 -5.38 7.66 3.86
CA LEU A 200 -4.83 6.54 3.12
C LEU A 200 -4.07 6.99 1.87
N LEU A 201 -2.91 6.38 1.64
CA LEU A 201 -2.11 6.64 0.43
C LEU A 201 -2.88 6.28 -0.84
N LEU A 202 -3.59 5.15 -0.83
CA LEU A 202 -4.48 4.73 -1.90
C LEU A 202 -5.91 4.71 -1.39
#